data_AF-A0A7K9NR35-F1
#
_entry.id   AF-A0A7K9NR35-F1
#
_cell.length_a   1.000
_cell.length_b   1.000
_cell.length_c   1.000
_cell.angle_alpha   90.00
_cell.angle_beta   90.00
_cell.angle_gamma   90.00
#
_symmetry.space_group_name_H-M   'P 1'
#
loop_
_entity.id
_entity.type
_entity.pdbx_description
1 polymer ?
#
loop_
_entity_poly.entity_id
_entity_poly.type
_entity_poly.pdbx_seq_one_letter_code
_entity_poly.pdbx_strand_id
1 'polypeptide(L)'
;EEAKMSRKSKRSLKEKFALKNSLAKEALSEFLGTFILIALGCGCVGQAVLSRGVHGGPMTVSVGFAMAVTIAVYVSGGVSGGHINPAVSLAMCVTGRLKWTKLPIYILAQLLGAFIGAAAVFGIYYNAFMEYSDGKLEVTGPNATAQIFATYPAPYLSLVNGFADQVMSTAVLLLAIFAIFDTKNNSVPKGLEPIAVGLLIIVLTSSLGMNSGCAMNPARDLGPRLFTAVAGWGMEVFTAGNNWWWVPIVAPLLGGVLGAMIYIIFIEIHHSDPQSGEENEAHAKYELTNV
;
A
#
# COMPACT_ATOMS: atom_id res chain seq x y z
N GLU A 1 -38.82 -6.48 -37.65
CA GLU A 1 -38.35 -5.37 -36.78
C GLU A 1 -38.63 -5.56 -35.29
N GLU A 2 -39.67 -6.28 -34.89
CA GLU A 2 -40.04 -6.48 -33.47
C GLU A 2 -39.01 -7.25 -32.63
N ALA A 3 -38.22 -8.13 -33.24
CA ALA A 3 -37.14 -8.85 -32.54
C ALA A 3 -35.94 -7.95 -32.14
N LYS A 4 -35.77 -6.78 -32.77
CA LYS A 4 -34.75 -5.79 -32.37
C LYS A 4 -35.24 -4.85 -31.26
N MET A 5 -36.55 -4.66 -31.10
CA MET A 5 -37.13 -3.88 -29.99
C MET A 5 -37.12 -4.63 -28.66
N SER A 6 -37.28 -5.96 -28.67
CA SER A 6 -37.35 -6.79 -27.45
C SER A 6 -36.02 -6.88 -26.66
N ARG A 7 -34.86 -6.80 -27.34
CA ARG A 7 -33.53 -6.86 -26.69
C ARG A 7 -33.14 -5.59 -25.91
N LYS A 8 -33.85 -4.47 -26.08
CA LYS A 8 -33.53 -3.20 -25.39
C LYS A 8 -34.07 -3.14 -23.95
N SER A 9 -34.96 -4.07 -23.54
CA SER A 9 -35.85 -3.85 -22.40
C SER A 9 -35.46 -4.48 -21.06
N LYS A 10 -34.35 -5.22 -20.92
CA LYS A 10 -33.92 -5.72 -19.59
C LYS A 10 -32.40 -5.72 -19.44
N ARG A 11 -31.75 -4.56 -19.60
CA ARG A 11 -30.41 -4.42 -18.99
C ARG A 11 -30.54 -4.61 -17.49
N SER A 12 -29.79 -5.55 -16.93
CA SER A 12 -29.70 -5.77 -15.50
C SER A 12 -29.34 -4.47 -14.79
N LEU A 13 -29.83 -4.23 -13.58
CA LEU A 13 -29.48 -3.03 -12.79
C LEU A 13 -27.94 -2.86 -12.73
N LYS A 14 -27.22 -3.97 -12.63
CA LYS A 14 -25.75 -4.06 -12.68
C LYS A 14 -25.17 -3.45 -13.97
N GLU A 15 -25.77 -3.71 -15.12
CA GLU A 15 -25.30 -3.20 -16.41
C GLU A 15 -25.62 -1.71 -16.61
N LYS A 16 -26.61 -1.19 -15.89
CA LYS A 16 -26.95 0.24 -15.91
C LYS A 16 -25.94 1.06 -15.09
N PHE A 17 -25.49 0.54 -13.95
CA PHE A 17 -24.53 1.21 -13.06
C PHE A 17 -23.07 0.84 -13.31
N ALA A 18 -22.78 -0.22 -14.08
CA ALA A 18 -21.41 -0.59 -14.40
C ALA A 18 -20.71 0.50 -15.21
N LEU A 19 -19.59 1.00 -14.68
CA LEU A 19 -18.68 1.86 -15.42
C LEU A 19 -18.22 1.14 -16.70
N LYS A 20 -18.12 1.89 -17.81
CA LYS A 20 -17.64 1.33 -19.08
C LYS A 20 -16.17 1.61 -19.33
N ASN A 21 -15.69 2.75 -18.85
CA ASN A 21 -14.29 3.17 -18.97
C ASN A 21 -13.42 2.35 -17.99
N SER A 22 -12.40 1.67 -18.50
CA SER A 22 -11.48 0.86 -17.69
C SER A 22 -10.72 1.70 -16.65
N LEU A 23 -10.23 2.87 -17.04
CA LEU A 23 -9.51 3.78 -16.16
C LEU A 23 -10.37 4.29 -15.00
N ALA A 24 -11.66 4.53 -15.26
CA ALA A 24 -12.60 4.91 -14.19
C ALA A 24 -12.84 3.76 -13.20
N LYS A 25 -12.87 2.51 -13.68
CA LYS A 25 -12.97 1.32 -12.80
C LYS A 25 -11.73 1.17 -11.95
N GLU A 26 -10.55 1.32 -12.55
CA GLU A 26 -9.27 1.24 -11.87
C GLU A 26 -9.14 2.33 -10.82
N ALA A 27 -9.48 3.58 -11.15
CA ALA A 27 -9.47 4.69 -10.20
C ALA A 27 -10.41 4.47 -9.01
N LEU A 28 -11.64 4.01 -9.26
CA LEU A 28 -12.59 3.70 -8.17
C LEU A 28 -12.09 2.53 -7.29
N SER A 29 -11.45 1.55 -7.92
CA SER A 29 -10.86 0.40 -7.23
C SER A 29 -9.67 0.80 -6.35
N GLU A 30 -8.76 1.63 -6.85
CA GLU A 30 -7.63 2.19 -6.09
C GLU A 30 -8.13 3.08 -4.95
N PHE A 31 -9.13 3.93 -5.19
CA PHE A 31 -9.77 4.74 -4.14
C PHE A 31 -10.33 3.86 -3.02
N LEU A 32 -11.12 2.83 -3.36
CA LEU A 32 -11.73 1.95 -2.38
C LEU A 32 -10.70 1.10 -1.63
N GLY A 33 -9.70 0.57 -2.34
CA GLY A 33 -8.60 -0.19 -1.74
C GLY A 33 -7.84 0.67 -0.72
N THR A 34 -7.42 1.87 -1.11
CA THR A 34 -6.70 2.76 -0.20
C THR A 34 -7.60 3.30 0.94
N PHE A 35 -8.89 3.50 0.71
CA PHE A 35 -9.85 3.79 1.78
C PHE A 35 -9.86 2.68 2.84
N ILE A 36 -9.99 1.41 2.43
CA ILE A 36 -10.00 0.26 3.35
C ILE A 36 -8.67 0.12 4.08
N LEU A 37 -7.55 0.29 3.36
CA LEU A 37 -6.21 0.29 3.93
C LEU A 37 -6.11 1.27 5.11
N ILE A 38 -6.55 2.52 4.91
CA ILE A 38 -6.43 3.56 5.92
C ILE A 38 -7.49 3.43 7.00
N ALA A 39 -8.73 3.12 6.65
CA ALA A 39 -9.80 2.97 7.62
C ALA A 39 -9.47 1.89 8.66
N LEU A 40 -8.98 0.73 8.21
CA LEU A 40 -8.60 -0.36 9.10
C LEU A 40 -7.23 -0.12 9.74
N GLY A 41 -6.24 0.30 8.96
CA GLY A 41 -4.87 0.53 9.45
C GLY A 41 -4.81 1.61 10.52
N CYS A 42 -5.33 2.81 10.24
CA CYS A 42 -5.42 3.88 11.24
C CYS A 42 -6.39 3.55 12.37
N GLY A 43 -7.43 2.74 12.12
CA GLY A 43 -8.30 2.21 13.17
C GLY A 43 -7.53 1.39 14.21
N CYS A 44 -6.62 0.51 13.78
CA CYS A 44 -5.76 -0.26 14.68
C CYS A 44 -4.83 0.63 15.51
N VAL A 45 -4.24 1.68 14.90
CA VAL A 45 -3.41 2.64 15.62
C VAL A 45 -4.25 3.45 16.62
N GLY A 46 -5.42 3.92 16.19
CA GLY A 46 -6.37 4.66 17.03
C GLY A 46 -6.80 3.84 18.24
N GLN A 47 -7.12 2.57 18.05
CA GLN A 47 -7.46 1.66 19.16
C GLN A 47 -6.30 1.53 20.15
N ALA A 48 -5.06 1.33 19.70
CA ALA A 48 -3.91 1.23 20.59
C ALA A 48 -3.63 2.54 21.35
N VAL A 49 -3.60 3.68 20.64
CA VAL A 49 -3.28 5.00 21.21
C VAL A 49 -4.38 5.48 22.15
N LEU A 50 -5.63 5.55 21.70
CA LEU A 50 -6.74 6.13 22.45
C LEU A 50 -7.12 5.30 23.69
N SER A 51 -6.79 4.00 23.68
CA SER A 51 -6.95 3.12 24.85
C SER A 51 -5.79 3.15 25.84
N ARG A 52 -4.77 4.00 25.61
CA ARG A 52 -3.51 3.99 26.39
C ARG A 52 -2.85 2.60 26.45
N GLY A 53 -2.92 1.86 25.34
CA GLY A 53 -2.31 0.54 25.21
C GLY A 53 -3.16 -0.62 25.72
N VAL A 54 -4.34 -0.39 26.31
CA VAL A 54 -5.21 -1.45 26.86
C VAL A 54 -5.77 -2.35 25.76
N HIS A 55 -6.08 -1.80 24.59
CA HIS A 55 -6.68 -2.52 23.47
C HIS A 55 -5.71 -2.77 22.30
N GLY A 56 -4.41 -2.60 22.52
CA GLY A 56 -3.41 -2.91 21.50
C GLY A 56 -2.05 -2.29 21.75
N GLY A 57 -1.04 -2.81 21.06
CA GLY A 57 0.33 -2.28 21.11
C GLY A 57 1.04 -2.41 19.75
N PRO A 58 2.37 -2.23 19.71
CA PRO A 58 3.14 -2.23 18.47
C PRO A 58 2.92 -3.47 17.59
N MET A 59 2.80 -4.65 18.20
CA MET A 59 2.53 -5.90 17.47
C MET A 59 1.10 -5.94 16.89
N THR A 60 0.09 -5.55 17.68
CA THR A 60 -1.29 -5.46 17.21
C THR A 60 -1.42 -4.47 16.06
N VAL A 61 -0.73 -3.33 16.13
CA VAL A 61 -0.69 -2.35 15.04
C VAL A 61 -0.01 -2.94 13.81
N SER A 62 1.12 -3.63 13.97
CA SER A 62 1.84 -4.26 12.86
C SER A 62 0.99 -5.30 12.14
N VAL A 63 0.38 -6.22 12.88
CA VAL A 63 -0.50 -7.27 12.32
C VAL A 63 -1.76 -6.65 11.73
N GLY A 64 -2.41 -5.73 12.45
CA GLY A 64 -3.65 -5.09 12.01
C GLY A 64 -3.48 -4.29 10.72
N PHE A 65 -2.43 -3.46 10.64
CA PHE A 65 -2.13 -2.66 9.45
C PHE A 65 -1.74 -3.54 8.27
N ALA A 66 -0.95 -4.60 8.49
CA ALA A 66 -0.62 -5.56 7.45
C ALA A 66 -1.85 -6.29 6.91
N MET A 67 -2.76 -6.72 7.79
CA MET A 67 -4.01 -7.36 7.37
C MET A 67 -4.96 -6.38 6.67
N ALA A 68 -4.94 -5.09 7.05
CA ALA A 68 -5.65 -4.04 6.30
C ALA A 68 -5.14 -3.96 4.85
N VAL A 69 -3.82 -4.05 4.62
CA VAL A 69 -3.22 -4.12 3.28
C VAL A 69 -3.72 -5.36 2.54
N THR A 70 -3.64 -6.54 3.17
CA THR A 70 -4.13 -7.81 2.58
C THR A 70 -5.56 -7.68 2.08
N ILE A 71 -6.48 -7.18 2.92
CA ILE A 71 -7.88 -7.00 2.56
C ILE A 71 -8.05 -5.94 1.47
N ALA A 72 -7.34 -4.81 1.56
CA ALA A 72 -7.37 -3.77 0.54
C ALA A 72 -6.96 -4.29 -0.84
N VAL A 73 -5.91 -5.12 -0.91
CA VAL A 73 -5.47 -5.76 -2.16
C VAL A 73 -6.51 -6.78 -2.64
N TYR A 74 -7.13 -7.58 -1.77
CA TYR A 74 -8.23 -8.46 -2.21
C TYR A 74 -9.43 -7.69 -2.77
N VAL A 75 -9.78 -6.55 -2.17
CA VAL A 75 -10.91 -5.70 -2.59
C VAL A 75 -10.65 -5.04 -3.95
N SER A 76 -9.41 -4.67 -4.25
CA SER A 76 -9.05 -3.86 -5.43
C SER A 76 -8.33 -4.64 -6.54
N GLY A 77 -7.63 -5.72 -6.20
CA GLY A 77 -6.69 -6.44 -7.06
C GLY A 77 -7.28 -6.93 -8.37
N GLY A 78 -8.51 -7.48 -8.34
CA GLY A 78 -9.17 -8.00 -9.54
C GLY A 78 -9.58 -6.95 -10.58
N VAL A 79 -9.49 -5.65 -10.26
CA VAL A 79 -9.88 -4.56 -11.16
C VAL A 79 -8.68 -3.67 -11.53
N SER A 80 -7.92 -3.19 -10.54
CA SER A 80 -6.81 -2.24 -10.74
C SER A 80 -5.42 -2.85 -10.69
N GLY A 81 -5.31 -4.09 -10.20
CA GLY A 81 -4.06 -4.68 -9.73
C GLY A 81 -3.82 -4.42 -8.24
N GLY A 82 -4.61 -3.55 -7.60
CA GLY A 82 -4.54 -3.30 -6.16
C GLY A 82 -3.21 -2.71 -5.72
N HIS A 83 -2.74 -1.68 -6.44
CA HIS A 83 -1.48 -1.02 -6.12
C HIS A 83 -1.56 -0.34 -4.76
N ILE A 84 -2.65 0.41 -4.53
CA ILE A 84 -3.01 1.13 -3.30
C ILE A 84 -1.87 1.97 -2.69
N ASN A 85 -0.85 2.27 -3.49
CA ASN A 85 0.43 2.84 -3.11
C ASN A 85 1.11 3.52 -4.33
N PRO A 86 1.42 4.82 -4.24
CA PRO A 86 2.15 5.54 -5.27
C PRO A 86 3.53 4.96 -5.60
N ALA A 87 4.26 4.42 -4.62
CA ALA A 87 5.57 3.79 -4.84
C ALA A 87 5.45 2.51 -5.68
N VAL A 88 4.42 1.69 -5.43
CA VAL A 88 4.12 0.51 -6.25
C VAL A 88 3.72 0.94 -7.67
N SER A 89 2.84 1.93 -7.79
CA SER A 89 2.39 2.42 -9.09
C SER A 89 3.54 2.98 -9.93
N LEU A 90 4.47 3.72 -9.31
CA LEU A 90 5.66 4.23 -9.98
C LEU A 90 6.60 3.09 -10.40
N ALA A 91 6.88 2.12 -9.53
CA ALA A 91 7.73 0.97 -9.85
C ALA A 91 7.14 0.15 -11.02
N MET A 92 5.82 -0.04 -11.05
CA MET A 92 5.14 -0.70 -12.18
C MET A 92 5.26 0.13 -13.47
N CYS A 93 5.24 1.46 -13.41
CA CYS A 93 5.49 2.30 -14.58
C CYS A 93 6.93 2.20 -15.09
N VAL A 94 7.92 2.31 -14.20
CA VAL A 94 9.34 2.23 -14.54
C VAL A 94 9.69 0.89 -15.18
N THR A 95 9.07 -0.19 -14.71
CA THR A 95 9.31 -1.55 -15.21
C THR A 95 8.39 -1.96 -16.37
N GLY A 96 7.61 -1.02 -16.93
CA GLY A 96 6.76 -1.26 -18.10
C GLY A 96 5.47 -2.06 -17.83
N ARG A 97 5.15 -2.34 -16.57
CA ARG A 97 3.95 -3.08 -16.13
C ARG A 97 2.70 -2.21 -15.97
N LEU A 98 2.85 -0.89 -15.89
CA LEU A 98 1.75 0.09 -15.89
C LEU A 98 2.02 1.23 -16.89
N LYS A 99 1.00 1.62 -17.66
CA LYS A 99 1.11 2.78 -18.57
C LYS A 99 1.29 4.08 -17.77
N TRP A 100 2.28 4.89 -18.12
CA TRP A 100 2.57 6.19 -17.49
C TRP A 100 1.37 7.15 -17.43
N THR A 101 0.49 7.10 -18.44
CA THR A 101 -0.73 7.93 -18.46
C THR A 101 -1.74 7.62 -17.35
N LYS A 102 -1.65 6.43 -16.74
CA LYS A 102 -2.51 6.03 -15.61
C LYS A 102 -1.97 6.50 -14.26
N LEU A 103 -0.66 6.73 -14.16
CA LEU A 103 0.01 7.00 -12.88
C LEU A 103 -0.60 8.20 -12.12
N PRO A 104 -0.86 9.37 -12.73
CA PRO A 104 -1.45 10.49 -11.99
C PRO A 104 -2.85 10.18 -11.45
N ILE A 105 -3.62 9.36 -12.17
CA ILE A 105 -4.99 8.99 -11.78
C ILE A 105 -4.96 7.99 -10.63
N TYR A 106 -4.04 7.02 -10.66
CA TYR A 106 -3.82 6.09 -9.54
C TYR A 106 -3.42 6.87 -8.28
N ILE A 107 -2.42 7.77 -8.38
CA ILE A 107 -1.96 8.57 -7.24
C ILE A 107 -3.09 9.42 -6.66
N LEU A 108 -3.87 10.10 -7.51
CA LEU A 108 -4.99 10.93 -7.07
C LEU A 108 -6.07 10.08 -6.37
N ALA A 109 -6.44 8.94 -6.96
CA ALA A 109 -7.43 8.04 -6.37
C ALA A 109 -6.97 7.50 -5.00
N GLN A 110 -5.70 7.10 -4.89
CA GLN A 110 -5.11 6.62 -3.64
C GLN A 110 -5.09 7.72 -2.58
N LEU A 111 -4.66 8.94 -2.91
CA LEU A 111 -4.65 10.08 -1.99
C LEU A 111 -6.05 10.43 -1.48
N LEU A 112 -7.04 10.47 -2.36
CA LEU A 112 -8.44 10.72 -1.99
C LEU A 112 -9.00 9.59 -1.11
N GLY A 113 -8.71 8.33 -1.47
CA GLY A 113 -9.12 7.17 -0.66
C GLY A 113 -8.52 7.24 0.74
N ALA A 114 -7.24 7.58 0.84
CA ALA A 114 -6.54 7.71 2.11
C ALA A 114 -7.09 8.86 2.96
N PHE A 115 -7.34 10.03 2.36
CA PHE A 115 -7.94 11.19 3.04
C PHE A 115 -9.32 10.85 3.62
N ILE A 116 -10.19 10.24 2.81
CA ILE A 116 -11.56 9.87 3.24
C ILE A 116 -11.52 8.74 4.27
N GLY A 117 -10.58 7.79 4.15
CA GLY A 117 -10.37 6.74 5.16
C GLY A 117 -9.99 7.32 6.52
N ALA A 118 -9.08 8.31 6.55
CA ALA A 118 -8.71 9.01 7.77
C ALA A 118 -9.90 9.76 8.39
N ALA A 119 -10.69 10.46 7.57
CA ALA A 119 -11.89 11.15 8.02
C ALA A 119 -12.92 10.19 8.64
N ALA A 120 -13.11 9.00 8.06
CA ALA A 120 -14.00 7.98 8.60
C ALA A 120 -13.54 7.47 9.97
N VAL A 121 -12.25 7.21 10.14
CA VAL A 121 -11.67 6.78 11.44
C VAL A 121 -11.86 7.86 12.49
N PHE A 122 -11.56 9.12 12.16
CA PHE A 122 -11.77 10.24 13.07
C PHE A 122 -13.22 10.36 13.50
N GLY A 123 -14.17 10.25 12.55
CA GLY A 123 -15.60 10.32 12.85
C GLY A 123 -16.07 9.19 13.78
N ILE A 124 -15.63 7.95 13.54
CA ILE A 124 -16.02 6.78 14.36
C ILE A 124 -15.42 6.88 15.78
N TYR A 125 -14.18 7.36 15.90
CA TYR A 125 -13.48 7.50 17.18
C TYR A 125 -13.63 8.88 17.83
N TYR A 126 -14.49 9.77 17.31
CA TYR A 126 -14.52 11.19 17.72
C TYR A 126 -14.59 11.38 19.23
N ASN A 127 -15.52 10.70 19.91
CA ASN A 127 -15.66 10.79 21.36
C ASN A 127 -14.41 10.27 22.10
N ALA A 128 -13.76 9.23 21.58
CA ALA A 128 -12.53 8.70 22.17
C ALA A 128 -11.34 9.67 21.99
N PHE A 129 -11.26 10.40 20.88
CA PHE A 129 -10.28 11.49 20.73
C PHE A 129 -10.52 12.60 21.75
N MET A 130 -11.77 13.04 21.91
CA MET A 130 -12.12 14.11 22.84
C MET A 130 -11.80 13.71 24.29
N GLU A 131 -12.14 12.49 24.69
CA GLU A 131 -11.84 11.94 26.02
C GLU A 131 -10.33 11.79 26.24
N TYR A 132 -9.60 11.23 25.28
CA TYR A 132 -8.17 10.95 25.43
C TYR A 132 -7.32 12.23 25.59
N SER A 133 -7.71 13.28 24.87
CA SER A 133 -6.91 14.49 24.67
C SER A 133 -7.48 15.75 25.34
N ASP A 134 -8.53 15.62 26.16
CA ASP A 134 -9.23 16.77 26.76
C ASP A 134 -9.64 17.81 25.70
N GLY A 135 -10.14 17.31 24.57
CA GLY A 135 -10.53 18.11 23.40
C GLY A 135 -9.39 18.73 22.59
N LYS A 136 -8.11 18.41 22.86
CA LYS A 136 -6.95 19.03 22.19
C LYS A 136 -6.31 18.10 21.16
N LEU A 137 -6.37 18.49 19.89
CA LEU A 137 -5.80 17.72 18.79
C LEU A 137 -4.32 18.09 18.56
N GLU A 138 -3.42 17.44 19.29
CA GLU A 138 -1.97 17.75 19.29
C GLU A 138 -1.16 16.85 18.34
N VAL A 139 -0.13 17.42 17.72
CA VAL A 139 0.80 16.71 16.81
C VAL A 139 1.98 16.10 17.56
N THR A 140 2.48 16.80 18.57
CA THR A 140 3.61 16.39 19.41
C THR A 140 3.23 16.43 20.88
N GLY A 141 3.95 15.68 21.72
CA GLY A 141 3.69 15.59 23.16
C GLY A 141 3.07 14.27 23.63
N PRO A 142 2.83 14.12 24.94
CA PRO A 142 2.43 12.86 25.56
C PRO A 142 1.02 12.40 25.19
N ASN A 143 0.12 13.33 24.82
CA ASN A 143 -1.23 13.05 24.35
C ASN A 143 -1.40 13.38 22.87
N ALA A 144 -0.29 13.44 22.11
CA ALA A 144 -0.35 13.61 20.66
C ALA A 144 -1.24 12.53 20.04
N THR A 145 -2.00 12.90 19.02
CA THR A 145 -2.93 12.01 18.34
C THR A 145 -2.77 12.00 16.81
N ALA A 146 -1.97 12.92 16.26
CA ALA A 146 -1.73 13.00 14.81
C ALA A 146 -1.04 11.73 14.26
N GLN A 147 -0.24 11.04 15.07
CA GLN A 147 0.46 9.80 14.73
C GLN A 147 -0.47 8.61 14.47
N ILE A 148 -1.75 8.72 14.83
CA ILE A 148 -2.78 7.74 14.44
C ILE A 148 -2.95 7.73 12.92
N PHE A 149 -2.78 8.88 12.28
CA PHE A 149 -3.10 9.10 10.86
C PHE A 149 -1.87 9.06 9.96
N ALA A 150 -0.83 9.83 10.29
CA ALA A 150 0.38 9.97 9.50
C ALA A 150 1.62 9.61 10.34
N THR A 151 2.75 9.31 9.69
CA THR A 151 3.97 8.94 10.42
C THR A 151 4.76 10.17 10.85
N TYR A 152 5.45 10.04 11.97
CA TYR A 152 6.36 11.05 12.50
C TYR A 152 7.64 10.35 12.97
N PRO A 153 8.81 11.00 12.85
CA PRO A 153 10.07 10.37 13.22
C PRO A 153 10.20 10.31 14.74
N ALA A 154 10.89 9.29 15.24
CA ALA A 154 11.26 9.22 16.63
C ALA A 154 12.15 10.43 17.02
N PRO A 155 12.14 10.90 18.28
CA PRO A 155 12.86 12.11 18.69
C PRO A 155 14.37 12.09 18.45
N TYR A 156 14.98 10.90 18.41
CA TYR A 156 16.42 10.71 18.18
C TYR A 156 16.80 10.63 16.69
N LEU A 157 15.81 10.51 15.79
CA LEU A 157 16.06 10.20 14.38
C LEU A 157 16.40 11.47 13.58
N SER A 158 17.56 11.47 12.94
CA SER A 158 17.92 12.52 12.00
C SER A 158 17.15 12.37 10.67
N LEU A 159 16.93 13.48 9.96
CA LEU A 159 16.28 13.45 8.64
C LEU A 159 17.01 12.53 7.65
N VAL A 160 18.34 12.53 7.65
CA VAL A 160 19.16 11.70 6.75
C VAL A 160 18.94 10.21 7.04
N ASN A 161 18.99 9.81 8.31
CA ASN A 161 18.75 8.42 8.68
C ASN A 161 17.30 8.02 8.44
N GLY A 162 16.34 8.91 8.71
CA GLY A 162 14.92 8.66 8.42
C GLY A 162 14.64 8.52 6.92
N PHE A 163 15.33 9.29 6.07
CA PHE A 163 15.25 9.13 4.63
C PHE A 163 15.81 7.77 4.19
N ALA A 164 16.99 7.38 4.68
CA ALA A 164 17.60 6.09 4.39
C ALA A 164 16.73 4.91 4.86
N ASP A 165 16.14 5.02 6.06
CA ASP A 165 15.19 4.06 6.64
C ASP A 165 13.97 3.85 5.74
N GLN A 166 13.37 4.93 5.23
CA GLN A 166 12.22 4.86 4.32
C GLN A 166 12.58 4.35 2.92
N VAL A 167 13.77 4.66 2.40
CA VAL A 167 14.28 4.07 1.16
C VAL A 167 14.48 2.57 1.33
N MET A 168 15.16 2.14 2.40
CA MET A 168 15.48 0.73 2.65
C MET A 168 14.22 -0.12 2.84
N SER A 169 13.32 0.30 3.72
CA SER A 169 12.07 -0.43 3.99
C SER A 169 11.21 -0.57 2.73
N THR A 170 11.08 0.48 1.93
CA THR A 170 10.30 0.44 0.69
C THR A 170 11.00 -0.34 -0.43
N ALA A 171 12.34 -0.33 -0.48
CA ALA A 171 13.09 -1.15 -1.42
C ALA A 171 12.91 -2.65 -1.13
N VAL A 172 12.99 -3.06 0.14
CA VAL A 172 12.73 -4.45 0.52
C VAL A 172 11.27 -4.83 0.23
N LEU A 173 10.32 -3.93 0.51
CA LEU A 173 8.91 -4.13 0.18
C LEU A 173 8.72 -4.44 -1.32
N LEU A 174 9.25 -3.59 -2.20
CA LEU A 174 9.03 -3.76 -3.65
C LEU A 174 9.82 -4.91 -4.25
N LEU A 175 11.04 -5.17 -3.75
CA LEU A 175 11.81 -6.35 -4.12
C LEU A 175 11.03 -7.63 -3.83
N ALA A 176 10.46 -7.75 -2.63
CA ALA A 176 9.71 -8.92 -2.23
C ALA A 176 8.33 -8.99 -2.91
N ILE A 177 7.64 -7.87 -3.16
CA ILE A 177 6.42 -7.86 -3.98
C ILE A 177 6.71 -8.42 -5.38
N PHE A 178 7.79 -8.01 -6.02
CA PHE A 178 8.15 -8.55 -7.33
C PHE A 178 8.42 -10.06 -7.24
N ALA A 179 9.14 -10.51 -6.22
CA ALA A 179 9.40 -11.93 -5.98
C ALA A 179 8.12 -12.76 -5.74
N ILE A 180 7.14 -12.22 -5.03
CA ILE A 180 5.86 -12.88 -4.70
C ILE A 180 5.00 -13.05 -5.96
N PHE A 181 4.98 -12.03 -6.82
CA PHE A 181 4.14 -12.01 -8.02
C PHE A 181 4.84 -12.58 -9.27
N ASP A 182 6.12 -12.93 -9.19
CA ASP A 182 6.85 -13.57 -10.27
C ASP A 182 6.51 -15.07 -10.36
N THR A 183 5.79 -15.45 -11.42
CA THR A 183 5.40 -16.83 -11.70
C THR A 183 6.55 -17.74 -12.12
N LYS A 184 7.73 -17.19 -12.48
CA LYS A 184 8.93 -17.95 -12.84
C LYS A 184 9.83 -18.26 -11.64
N ASN A 185 9.58 -17.60 -10.50
CA ASN A 185 10.28 -17.85 -9.25
C ASN A 185 9.58 -18.95 -8.41
N ASN A 186 9.85 -19.03 -7.11
CA ASN A 186 9.08 -19.81 -6.15
C ASN A 186 7.69 -19.18 -5.89
N SER A 187 6.81 -19.27 -6.90
CA SER A 187 5.50 -18.64 -6.90
C SER A 187 4.61 -19.15 -5.77
N VAL A 188 3.89 -18.26 -5.11
CA VAL A 188 2.85 -18.65 -4.17
C VAL A 188 1.62 -19.23 -4.90
N PRO A 189 0.82 -20.10 -4.26
CA PRO A 189 -0.46 -20.51 -4.82
C PRO A 189 -1.34 -19.32 -5.18
N LYS A 190 -1.98 -19.37 -6.34
CA LYS A 190 -2.82 -18.28 -6.86
C LYS A 190 -3.88 -17.87 -5.84
N GLY A 191 -3.93 -16.57 -5.57
CA GLY A 191 -4.82 -15.98 -4.57
C GLY A 191 -4.20 -15.83 -3.18
N LEU A 192 -3.00 -16.36 -2.91
CA LEU A 192 -2.28 -16.15 -1.65
C LEU A 192 -1.29 -14.98 -1.71
N GLU A 193 -1.12 -14.33 -2.87
CA GLU A 193 -0.22 -13.19 -3.04
C GLU A 193 -0.52 -12.06 -2.04
N PRO A 194 -1.79 -11.65 -1.81
CA PRO A 194 -2.08 -10.60 -0.83
C PRO A 194 -1.73 -10.99 0.61
N ILE A 195 -1.87 -12.27 0.98
CA ILE A 195 -1.48 -12.77 2.31
C ILE A 195 0.03 -12.73 2.47
N ALA A 196 0.78 -13.16 1.45
CA ALA A 196 2.24 -13.08 1.47
C ALA A 196 2.74 -11.62 1.60
N VAL A 197 2.09 -10.68 0.92
CA VAL A 197 2.36 -9.24 1.09
C VAL A 197 2.05 -8.77 2.51
N GLY A 198 0.95 -9.21 3.12
CA GLY A 198 0.65 -8.93 4.52
C GLY A 198 1.74 -9.44 5.47
N LEU A 199 2.15 -10.71 5.33
CA LEU A 199 3.22 -11.30 6.15
C LEU A 199 4.55 -10.53 6.01
N LEU A 200 4.90 -10.13 4.78
CA LEU A 200 6.05 -9.28 4.51
C LEU A 200 5.98 -7.95 5.27
N ILE A 201 4.81 -7.30 5.28
CA ILE A 201 4.62 -6.03 5.98
C ILE A 201 4.76 -6.21 7.50
N ILE A 202 4.25 -7.30 8.08
CA ILE A 202 4.45 -7.62 9.50
C ILE A 202 5.94 -7.70 9.85
N VAL A 203 6.72 -8.39 9.00
CA VAL A 203 8.18 -8.52 9.21
C VAL A 203 8.86 -7.16 9.09
N LEU A 204 8.50 -6.35 8.08
CA LEU A 204 9.06 -5.02 7.87
C LEU A 204 8.76 -4.08 9.04
N THR A 205 7.53 -4.02 9.52
CA THR A 205 7.16 -3.13 10.64
C THR A 205 7.77 -3.61 11.95
N SER A 206 7.92 -4.92 12.15
CA SER A 206 8.57 -5.48 13.34
C SER A 206 10.08 -5.28 13.34
N SER A 207 10.70 -5.14 12.17
CA SER A 207 12.16 -5.01 12.02
C SER A 207 12.63 -3.57 11.88
N LEU A 208 11.85 -2.71 11.20
CA LEU A 208 12.23 -1.36 10.80
C LEU A 208 11.26 -0.27 11.29
N GLY A 209 10.16 -0.65 11.96
CA GLY A 209 9.10 0.30 12.35
C GLY A 209 9.48 1.29 13.44
N MET A 210 10.53 1.02 14.23
CA MET A 210 10.88 1.81 15.42
C MET A 210 11.26 3.27 15.10
N ASN A 211 11.94 3.50 13.97
CA ASN A 211 12.49 4.81 13.63
C ASN A 211 11.39 5.80 13.24
N SER A 212 10.52 5.40 12.30
CA SER A 212 9.57 6.32 11.68
C SER A 212 8.24 5.66 11.28
N GLY A 213 7.95 4.47 11.81
CA GLY A 213 6.68 3.78 11.62
C GLY A 213 6.50 3.09 10.25
N CYS A 214 7.56 2.95 9.44
CA CYS A 214 7.53 2.32 8.12
C CYS A 214 6.39 2.83 7.24
N ALA A 215 6.42 4.11 6.83
CA ALA A 215 5.34 4.67 6.01
C ALA A 215 5.16 3.89 4.70
N MET A 216 6.26 3.63 3.97
CA MET A 216 6.38 2.79 2.75
C MET A 216 5.41 3.11 1.59
N ASN A 217 4.54 4.12 1.77
CA ASN A 217 3.43 4.43 0.89
C ASN A 217 3.11 5.94 1.01
N PRO A 218 3.42 6.73 -0.04
CA PRO A 218 3.17 8.17 -0.02
C PRO A 218 1.70 8.56 0.20
N ALA A 219 0.74 7.80 -0.34
CA ALA A 219 -0.68 8.10 -0.17
C ALA A 219 -1.15 7.83 1.27
N ARG A 220 -0.61 6.77 1.89
CA ARG A 220 -0.88 6.39 3.29
C ARG A 220 -0.42 7.43 4.29
N ASP A 221 0.54 8.27 3.92
CA ASP A 221 1.02 9.35 4.77
C ASP A 221 0.40 10.69 4.41
N LEU A 222 0.53 11.12 3.14
CA LEU A 222 0.12 12.46 2.71
C LEU A 222 -1.40 12.65 2.79
N GLY A 223 -2.20 11.65 2.40
CA GLY A 223 -3.66 11.75 2.45
C GLY A 223 -4.19 12.01 3.87
N PRO A 224 -3.85 11.15 4.86
CA PRO A 224 -4.23 11.36 6.25
C PRO A 224 -3.60 12.62 6.88
N ARG A 225 -2.38 13.00 6.48
CA ARG A 225 -1.73 14.25 6.92
C ARG A 225 -2.46 15.50 6.45
N LEU A 226 -2.94 15.51 5.20
CA LEU A 226 -3.79 16.57 4.68
C LEU A 226 -5.12 16.64 5.44
N PHE A 227 -5.69 15.50 5.80
CA PHE A 227 -6.90 15.44 6.63
C PHE A 227 -6.66 16.06 8.00
N THR A 228 -5.63 15.63 8.75
CA THR A 228 -5.36 16.16 10.09
C THR A 228 -5.07 17.65 10.08
N ALA A 229 -4.42 18.17 9.03
CA ALA A 229 -4.18 19.61 8.86
C ALA A 229 -5.48 20.44 8.88
N VAL A 230 -6.54 19.93 8.23
CA VAL A 230 -7.83 20.63 8.13
C VAL A 230 -8.83 20.24 9.23
N ALA A 231 -8.61 19.12 9.91
CA ALA A 231 -9.54 18.57 10.91
C ALA A 231 -9.32 19.12 12.34
N GLY A 232 -8.24 19.87 12.57
CA GLY A 232 -8.01 20.60 13.84
C GLY A 232 -6.61 20.49 14.43
N TRP A 233 -5.76 19.60 13.92
CA TRP A 233 -4.34 19.54 14.33
C TRP A 233 -3.51 20.72 13.79
N GLY A 234 -4.01 21.40 12.76
CA GLY A 234 -3.37 22.55 12.14
C GLY A 234 -2.11 22.19 11.35
N MET A 235 -1.36 23.23 10.96
CA MET A 235 -0.22 23.08 10.05
C MET A 235 1.04 22.49 10.69
N GLU A 236 1.04 22.26 12.01
CA GLU A 236 2.16 21.60 12.70
C GLU A 236 2.43 20.20 12.12
N VAL A 237 1.43 19.54 11.54
CA VAL A 237 1.57 18.25 10.85
C VAL A 237 2.57 18.28 9.69
N PHE A 238 2.91 19.47 9.17
CA PHE A 238 3.93 19.65 8.12
C PHE A 238 5.27 20.20 8.65
N THR A 239 5.34 20.68 9.88
CA THR A 239 6.58 21.22 10.47
C THR A 239 7.21 20.30 11.50
N ALA A 240 6.42 19.43 12.14
CA ALA A 240 6.91 18.45 13.10
C ALA A 240 7.98 17.51 12.52
N GLY A 241 8.94 17.10 13.36
CA GLY A 241 10.04 16.23 12.94
C GLY A 241 10.97 16.87 11.91
N ASN A 242 11.27 18.16 12.07
CA ASN A 242 12.12 18.93 11.15
C ASN A 242 11.57 18.96 9.71
N ASN A 243 10.27 19.26 9.56
CA ASN A 243 9.55 19.19 8.29
C ASN A 243 9.52 17.78 7.70
N TRP A 244 9.18 16.77 8.51
CA TRP A 244 9.24 15.36 8.13
C TRP A 244 8.41 14.98 6.90
N TRP A 245 7.31 15.68 6.63
CA TRP A 245 6.25 15.31 5.68
C TRP A 245 6.70 14.87 4.28
N TRP A 246 7.83 15.40 3.76
CA TRP A 246 8.30 15.08 2.42
C TRP A 246 9.08 13.76 2.38
N VAL A 247 9.63 13.31 3.50
CA VAL A 247 10.38 12.04 3.60
C VAL A 247 9.51 10.84 3.25
N PRO A 248 8.32 10.60 3.86
CA PRO A 248 7.45 9.48 3.51
C PRO A 248 6.81 9.61 2.12
N ILE A 249 7.08 10.69 1.38
CA ILE A 249 6.70 10.84 -0.02
C ILE A 249 7.87 10.45 -0.92
N VAL A 250 9.01 11.12 -0.78
CA VAL A 250 10.13 11.00 -1.72
C VAL A 250 10.91 9.71 -1.49
N ALA A 251 11.19 9.35 -0.24
CA ALA A 251 12.00 8.16 0.07
C ALA A 251 11.31 6.86 -0.38
N PRO A 252 10.00 6.64 -0.16
CA PRO A 252 9.32 5.46 -0.69
C PRO A 252 9.29 5.38 -2.21
N LEU A 253 9.13 6.50 -2.93
CA LEU A 253 9.19 6.50 -4.39
C LEU A 253 10.56 6.03 -4.90
N LEU A 254 11.64 6.54 -4.31
CA LEU A 254 13.01 6.13 -4.63
C LEU A 254 13.24 4.65 -4.25
N GLY A 255 12.91 4.28 -3.02
CA GLY A 255 13.07 2.91 -2.52
C GLY A 255 12.31 1.90 -3.37
N GLY A 256 11.05 2.18 -3.71
CA GLY A 256 10.23 1.29 -4.51
C GLY A 256 10.80 1.00 -5.90
N VAL A 257 11.33 2.03 -6.58
CA VAL A 257 12.03 1.86 -7.86
C VAL A 257 13.31 1.06 -7.69
N LEU A 258 14.13 1.37 -6.68
CA LEU A 258 15.38 0.64 -6.41
C LEU A 258 15.10 -0.85 -6.13
N GLY A 259 14.13 -1.16 -5.27
CA GLY A 259 13.76 -2.54 -4.92
C GLY A 259 13.34 -3.36 -6.14
N ALA A 260 12.47 -2.78 -6.97
CA ALA A 260 12.03 -3.37 -8.23
C ALA A 260 13.19 -3.64 -9.20
N MET A 261 14.08 -2.65 -9.39
CA MET A 261 15.23 -2.79 -10.28
C MET A 261 16.25 -3.81 -9.77
N ILE A 262 16.50 -3.86 -8.45
CA ILE A 262 17.36 -4.87 -7.84
C ILE A 262 16.80 -6.27 -8.11
N TYR A 263 15.50 -6.49 -7.90
CA TYR A 263 14.89 -7.79 -8.19
C TYR A 263 15.07 -8.18 -9.66
N ILE A 264 14.80 -7.27 -10.59
CA ILE A 264 14.94 -7.54 -12.03
C ILE A 264 16.38 -7.95 -12.35
N ILE A 265 17.35 -7.13 -11.95
CA ILE A 265 18.76 -7.31 -12.31
C ILE A 265 19.36 -8.55 -11.65
N PHE A 266 19.02 -8.84 -10.40
CA PHE A 266 19.66 -9.90 -9.63
C PHE A 266 18.93 -11.24 -9.77
N ILE A 267 17.62 -11.24 -10.02
CA ILE A 267 16.79 -12.45 -10.00
C ILE A 267 16.08 -12.65 -11.34
N GLU A 268 15.20 -11.72 -11.75
CA GLU A 268 14.26 -11.95 -12.86
C GLU A 268 14.96 -12.28 -14.20
N ILE A 269 16.06 -11.59 -14.52
CA ILE A 269 16.80 -11.82 -15.78
C ILE A 269 17.59 -13.14 -15.80
N HIS A 270 17.72 -13.83 -14.67
CA HIS A 270 18.45 -15.09 -14.54
C HIS A 270 17.53 -16.32 -14.57
N HIS A 271 16.21 -16.13 -14.68
CA HIS A 271 15.29 -17.25 -14.86
C HIS A 271 15.58 -17.95 -16.19
N SER A 272 15.69 -19.28 -16.14
CA SER A 272 15.86 -20.09 -17.34
C SER A 272 14.70 -19.87 -18.31
N ASP A 273 14.99 -19.74 -19.60
CA ASP A 273 13.95 -19.71 -20.61
C ASP A 273 13.27 -21.09 -20.68
N PRO A 274 11.93 -21.17 -20.73
CA PRO A 274 11.21 -22.44 -20.81
C PRO A 274 11.67 -23.33 -21.97
N GLN A 275 12.17 -22.72 -23.06
CA GLN A 275 12.66 -23.42 -24.24
C GLN A 275 13.98 -24.16 -24.02
N SER A 276 14.81 -23.73 -23.05
CA SER A 276 16.09 -24.38 -22.74
C SER A 276 15.95 -25.68 -21.93
N GLY A 277 14.79 -25.90 -21.30
CA GLY A 277 14.49 -27.14 -20.57
C GLY A 277 14.04 -28.28 -21.48
N GLU A 278 13.23 -27.98 -22.50
CA GLU A 278 12.77 -28.98 -23.47
C GLU A 278 13.92 -29.51 -24.34
N GLU A 279 14.89 -28.66 -24.72
CA GLU A 279 16.10 -29.11 -25.44
C GLU A 279 16.99 -30.01 -24.58
N ASN A 280 17.14 -29.70 -23.28
CA ASN A 280 17.95 -30.51 -22.36
C ASN A 280 17.28 -31.85 -21.99
N GLU A 281 15.96 -31.89 -21.81
CA GLU A 281 15.23 -33.16 -21.62
C GLU A 281 15.18 -34.00 -22.90
N ALA A 282 15.06 -33.37 -24.08
CA ALA A 282 15.16 -34.05 -25.36
C ALA A 282 16.56 -34.66 -25.57
N HIS A 283 17.63 -33.89 -25.34
CA HIS A 283 19.00 -34.39 -25.42
C HIS A 283 19.27 -35.53 -24.42
N ALA A 284 18.80 -35.43 -23.18
CA ALA A 284 18.92 -36.51 -22.19
C ALA A 284 18.15 -37.78 -22.59
N LYS A 285 17.00 -37.65 -23.27
CA LYS A 285 16.25 -38.79 -23.83
C LYS A 285 16.96 -39.46 -25.00
N TYR A 286 17.64 -38.69 -25.85
CA TYR A 286 18.41 -39.22 -26.99
C TYR A 286 19.73 -39.90 -26.56
N GLU A 287 20.35 -39.48 -25.45
CA GLU A 287 21.54 -40.16 -24.93
C GLU A 287 21.20 -41.50 -24.24
N LEU A 288 20.09 -41.59 -23.51
CA LEU A 288 19.66 -42.83 -22.84
C LEU A 288 19.12 -43.92 -23.79
N THR A 289 18.75 -43.57 -25.02
CA THR A 289 18.23 -44.52 -26.02
C THR A 289 19.29 -45.01 -27.03
N ASN A 290 20.52 -44.48 -26.95
CA ASN A 290 21.64 -44.85 -27.82
C ASN A 290 22.74 -45.66 -27.10
N VAL A 291 22.44 -46.29 -25.96
CA VAL A 291 23.32 -47.23 -25.25
C VAL A 291 22.69 -48.62 -25.17
#